data_AF-A0A6A7KVY5-F1
#
_entry.id   AF-A0A6A7KVY5-F1
#
_cell.length_a   1.000
_cell.length_b   1.000
_cell.length_c   1.000
_cell.angle_alpha   90.00
_cell.angle_beta   90.00
_cell.angle_gamma   90.00
#
_symmetry.space_group_name_H-M   'P 1'
#
loop_
_entity.id
_entity.type
_entity.pdbx_description
1 polymer ?
#
loop_
_entity_poly.entity_id
_entity_poly.type
_entity_poly.pdbx_seq_one_letter_code
_entity_poly.pdbx_strand_id
1 'polypeptide(L)'
;MGDKRRRGSTAFRFLMSSKRSTVTAAPYDKRLKFEILNLSQYIERFRAEIARLNKGAPDANFKNMSDHLDAIIAHTDSATHEILKNLEEISDLVGRLQTKTKDAEAAALCDKAMEKTTSAMEACTFQDITGQRVTKIIRSMQFVEERVVAMVELMGRDSVEREPLPAAKLGKDPLLNGPQLPGNAISQDDIDKLFA
;
A
#
# COMPACT_ATOMS: atom_id res chain seq x y z
N MET A 1 -50.32 63.90 13.27
CA MET A 1 -50.08 62.67 12.48
C MET A 1 -48.58 62.56 12.25
N GLY A 2 -47.85 61.50 12.55
CA GLY A 2 -48.17 60.12 12.89
C GLY A 2 -46.89 59.34 12.59
N ASP A 3 -46.04 59.23 13.61
CA ASP A 3 -44.80 58.45 13.66
C ASP A 3 -45.08 56.98 13.31
N LYS A 4 -44.50 56.48 12.22
CA LYS A 4 -44.66 55.07 11.78
C LYS A 4 -43.50 54.48 10.97
N ARG A 5 -42.28 55.02 11.08
CA ARG A 5 -41.11 54.49 10.33
C ARG A 5 -39.88 54.13 11.18
N ARG A 6 -40.05 53.77 12.45
CA ARG A 6 -38.92 53.33 13.31
C ARG A 6 -39.21 52.14 14.24
N ARG A 7 -40.09 51.21 13.87
CA ARG A 7 -40.40 50.02 14.70
C ARG A 7 -40.04 48.65 14.11
N GLY A 8 -39.43 48.59 12.92
CA GLY A 8 -39.04 47.32 12.29
C GLY A 8 -37.62 46.82 12.60
N SER A 9 -36.69 47.70 12.99
CA SER A 9 -35.25 47.34 13.09
C SER A 9 -34.86 46.68 14.42
N THR A 10 -35.61 46.94 15.50
CA THR A 10 -35.23 46.48 16.85
C THR A 10 -35.69 45.04 17.12
N ALA A 11 -36.88 44.66 16.64
CA ALA A 11 -37.41 43.30 16.79
C ALA A 11 -36.60 42.26 16.00
N PHE A 12 -36.10 42.64 14.81
CA PHE A 12 -35.26 41.77 14.00
C PHE A 12 -33.85 41.58 14.61
N ARG A 13 -33.32 42.61 15.28
CA ARG A 13 -32.06 42.51 16.04
C ARG A 13 -32.19 41.66 17.30
N PHE A 14 -33.36 41.67 17.94
CA PHE A 14 -33.63 40.83 19.11
C PHE A 14 -33.76 39.34 18.74
N LEU A 15 -34.35 39.01 17.59
CA LEU A 15 -34.43 37.62 17.10
C LEU A 15 -33.07 37.07 16.64
N MET A 16 -32.18 37.93 16.11
CA MET A 16 -30.81 37.55 15.72
C MET A 16 -29.82 37.50 16.91
N SER A 17 -30.21 38.01 18.08
CA SER A 17 -29.43 37.91 19.32
C SER A 17 -29.70 36.64 20.11
N SER A 18 -30.79 35.91 19.81
CA SER A 18 -31.28 34.79 20.63
C SER A 18 -31.03 33.40 20.02
N LYS A 19 -30.15 33.31 19.01
CA LYS A 19 -29.66 32.03 18.45
C LYS A 19 -28.14 31.95 18.34
N ARG A 20 -27.42 32.58 19.27
CA ARG A 20 -26.12 32.04 19.71
C ARG A 20 -26.32 31.28 21.01
N SER A 21 -27.17 30.26 20.94
CA SER A 21 -26.98 29.11 21.82
C SER A 21 -25.62 28.56 21.45
N THR A 22 -24.63 28.91 22.26
CA THR A 22 -23.37 28.19 22.36
C THR A 22 -23.74 26.72 22.37
N VAL A 23 -23.49 26.02 21.26
CA VAL A 23 -23.26 24.59 21.32
C VAL A 23 -22.02 24.49 22.17
N THR A 24 -22.21 24.39 23.49
CA THR A 24 -21.18 24.01 24.43
C THR A 24 -20.70 22.67 23.91
N ALA A 25 -19.51 22.66 23.30
CA ALA A 25 -18.83 21.44 22.88
C ALA A 25 -18.87 20.48 24.06
N ALA A 26 -19.70 19.44 23.94
CA ALA A 26 -19.85 18.43 24.97
C ALA A 26 -18.46 17.80 25.24
N PRO A 27 -18.21 17.19 26.41
CA PRO A 27 -16.91 16.62 26.81
C PRO A 27 -16.35 15.51 25.89
N TYR A 28 -17.00 15.22 24.76
CA TYR A 28 -16.55 14.31 23.71
C TYR A 28 -15.41 14.87 22.84
N ASP A 29 -14.88 16.06 23.14
CA ASP A 29 -14.11 16.86 22.17
C ASP A 29 -12.58 16.67 22.23
N LYS A 30 -11.99 16.24 23.35
CA LYS A 30 -10.52 16.10 23.45
C LYS A 30 -10.00 14.69 23.19
N ARG A 31 -10.61 13.67 23.81
CA ARG A 31 -10.15 12.28 23.66
C ARG A 31 -10.39 11.76 22.25
N LEU A 32 -11.57 12.00 21.68
CA LEU A 32 -11.88 11.60 20.31
C LEU A 32 -10.94 12.30 19.30
N LYS A 33 -10.66 13.59 19.52
CA LYS A 33 -9.70 14.36 18.72
C LYS A 33 -8.29 13.81 18.80
N PHE A 34 -7.86 13.45 19.99
CA PHE A 34 -6.58 12.80 20.22
C PHE A 34 -6.48 11.46 19.47
N GLU A 35 -7.49 10.59 19.58
CA GLU A 35 -7.51 9.30 18.88
C GLU A 35 -7.51 9.46 17.34
N ILE A 36 -8.29 10.41 16.81
CA ILE A 36 -8.33 10.69 15.36
C ILE A 36 -6.97 11.20 14.87
N LEU A 37 -6.29 12.05 15.64
CA LEU A 37 -4.96 12.54 15.29
C LEU A 37 -3.89 11.45 15.39
N ASN A 38 -3.97 10.57 16.38
CA ASN A 38 -3.10 9.40 16.46
C ASN A 38 -3.30 8.50 15.24
N LEU A 39 -4.55 8.23 14.86
CA LEU A 39 -4.86 7.42 13.68
C LEU A 39 -4.34 8.07 12.40
N SER A 40 -4.46 9.40 12.26
CA SER A 40 -3.86 10.15 11.15
C SER A 40 -2.34 10.01 11.11
N GLN A 41 -1.65 10.12 12.25
CA GLN A 41 -0.21 9.93 12.31
C GLN A 41 0.21 8.48 11.99
N TYR A 42 -0.58 7.49 12.39
CA TYR A 42 -0.36 6.09 12.02
C TYR A 42 -0.50 5.87 10.51
N ILE A 43 -1.51 6.48 9.87
CA ILE A 43 -1.69 6.44 8.42
C ILE A 43 -0.48 7.05 7.71
N GLU A 44 0.04 8.19 8.17
CA GLU A 44 1.24 8.81 7.60
C GLU A 44 2.50 7.94 7.73
N ARG A 45 2.67 7.26 8.88
CA ARG A 45 3.77 6.28 9.05
C ARG A 45 3.61 5.10 8.10
N PHE A 46 2.40 4.58 7.97
CA PHE A 46 2.09 3.48 7.06
C PHE A 46 2.39 3.88 5.61
N ARG A 47 2.03 5.12 5.18
CA ARG A 47 2.41 5.70 3.87
C ARG A 47 3.91 5.65 3.64
N ALA A 48 4.69 6.12 4.61
CA ALA A 48 6.13 6.10 4.50
C ALA A 48 6.72 4.68 4.42
N GLU A 49 6.10 3.70 5.05
CA GLU A 49 6.54 2.29 5.03
C GLU A 49 6.23 1.62 3.69
N ILE A 50 5.01 1.78 3.18
CA ILE A 50 4.60 1.28 1.86
C ILE A 50 5.46 1.90 0.75
N ALA A 51 5.72 3.21 0.81
CA ALA A 51 6.59 3.88 -0.14
C ALA A 51 8.03 3.31 -0.14
N ARG A 52 8.54 2.84 1.01
CA ARG A 52 9.86 2.20 1.10
C ARG A 52 9.90 0.81 0.46
N LEU A 53 8.82 0.05 0.53
CA LEU A 53 8.70 -1.25 -0.14
C LEU A 53 8.73 -1.11 -1.67
N ASN A 54 8.31 0.04 -2.17
CA ASN A 54 8.21 0.34 -3.60
C ASN A 54 9.45 1.08 -4.17
N LYS A 55 10.62 1.00 -3.52
CA LYS A 55 11.87 1.66 -3.96
C LYS A 55 12.47 1.14 -5.29
N GLY A 56 11.76 0.28 -5.99
CA GLY A 56 12.10 -0.25 -7.32
C GLY A 56 11.23 0.31 -8.44
N ALA A 57 10.55 1.45 -8.29
CA ALA A 57 9.85 2.16 -9.37
C ALA A 57 10.58 3.48 -9.70
N PRO A 58 10.81 3.83 -10.98
CA PRO A 58 11.55 5.03 -11.34
C PRO A 58 10.64 6.24 -11.12
N ASP A 59 11.13 7.17 -10.30
CA ASP A 59 10.65 8.55 -10.21
C ASP A 59 9.13 8.70 -10.07
N ALA A 60 8.64 8.51 -8.86
CA ALA A 60 7.25 8.80 -8.58
C ALA A 60 7.12 9.63 -7.32
N ASN A 61 6.97 10.93 -7.54
CA ASN A 61 6.26 11.84 -6.67
C ASN A 61 4.80 11.37 -6.50
N PHE A 62 4.59 10.21 -5.87
CA PHE A 62 3.26 9.72 -5.58
C PHE A 62 2.68 10.54 -4.44
N LYS A 63 1.72 11.40 -4.78
CA LYS A 63 0.89 12.09 -3.78
C LYS A 63 -0.04 11.13 -3.05
N ASN A 64 -0.32 9.96 -3.63
CA ASN A 64 -1.39 9.06 -3.19
C ASN A 64 -0.85 7.66 -2.85
N MET A 65 -1.28 7.15 -1.69
CA MET A 65 -0.96 5.80 -1.21
C MET A 65 -1.45 4.69 -2.14
N SER A 66 -2.56 4.94 -2.84
CA SER A 66 -3.16 4.02 -3.80
C SER A 66 -2.19 3.58 -4.88
N ASP A 67 -1.44 4.54 -5.44
CA ASP A 67 -0.54 4.28 -6.55
C ASP A 67 0.64 3.39 -6.13
N HIS A 68 1.14 3.56 -4.91
CA HIS A 68 2.19 2.69 -4.37
C HIS A 68 1.71 1.25 -4.17
N LEU A 69 0.45 1.07 -3.75
CA LEU A 69 -0.13 -0.25 -3.48
C LEU A 69 -0.47 -0.98 -4.79
N ASP A 70 -0.98 -0.26 -5.79
CA ASP A 70 -1.21 -0.80 -7.14
C ASP A 70 0.10 -1.24 -7.79
N ALA A 71 1.18 -0.47 -7.61
CA ALA A 71 2.51 -0.86 -8.07
C ALA A 71 3.02 -2.15 -7.40
N ILE A 72 2.79 -2.34 -6.09
CA ILE A 72 3.17 -3.58 -5.39
C ILE A 72 2.41 -4.79 -5.96
N ILE A 73 1.11 -4.66 -6.19
CA ILE A 73 0.30 -5.71 -6.81
C ILE A 73 0.85 -6.04 -8.21
N ALA A 74 1.05 -5.01 -9.04
CA ALA A 74 1.58 -5.18 -10.40
C ALA A 74 2.97 -5.84 -10.42
N HIS A 75 3.88 -5.44 -9.54
CA HIS A 75 5.20 -6.06 -9.41
C HIS A 75 5.12 -7.52 -8.96
N THR A 76 4.21 -7.83 -8.03
CA THR A 76 4.02 -9.19 -7.51
C THR A 76 3.42 -10.09 -8.58
N ASP A 77 2.46 -9.60 -9.36
CA ASP A 77 1.86 -10.31 -10.50
C ASP A 77 2.89 -10.54 -11.61
N SER A 78 3.68 -9.53 -11.96
CA SER A 78 4.74 -9.65 -12.95
C SER A 78 5.82 -10.66 -12.53
N ALA A 79 6.25 -10.63 -11.27
CA ALA A 79 7.24 -11.58 -10.76
C ALA A 79 6.72 -13.02 -10.85
N THR A 80 5.45 -13.24 -10.57
CA THR A 80 4.86 -14.59 -10.65
C THR A 80 4.64 -15.05 -12.08
N HIS A 81 4.31 -14.14 -13.00
CA HIS A 81 4.29 -14.49 -14.41
C HIS A 81 5.67 -14.94 -14.91
N GLU A 82 6.74 -14.25 -14.52
CA GLU A 82 8.11 -14.67 -14.85
C GLU A 82 8.49 -16.00 -14.20
N ILE A 83 8.09 -16.26 -12.95
CA ILE A 83 8.30 -17.57 -12.30
C ILE A 83 7.59 -18.68 -13.08
N LEU A 84 6.33 -18.49 -13.45
CA LEU A 84 5.56 -19.48 -14.21
C LEU A 84 6.19 -19.74 -15.59
N LYS A 85 6.60 -18.70 -16.28
CA LYS A 85 7.31 -18.81 -17.56
C LYS A 85 8.62 -19.60 -17.42
N ASN A 86 9.42 -19.30 -16.40
CA ASN A 86 10.65 -20.06 -16.15
C ASN A 86 10.37 -21.55 -15.85
N LEU A 87 9.27 -21.86 -15.14
CA LEU A 87 8.85 -23.24 -14.90
C LEU A 87 8.41 -23.94 -16.19
N GLU A 88 7.71 -23.26 -17.10
CA GLU A 88 7.38 -23.77 -18.42
C GLU A 88 8.65 -24.10 -19.23
N GLU A 89 9.62 -23.18 -19.26
CA GLU A 89 10.91 -23.39 -19.95
C GLU A 89 11.70 -24.55 -19.34
N ILE A 90 11.68 -24.71 -18.01
CA ILE A 90 12.30 -25.86 -17.32
C ILE A 90 11.59 -27.16 -17.73
N SER A 91 10.27 -27.19 -17.77
CA SER A 91 9.48 -28.36 -18.18
C SER A 91 9.87 -28.82 -19.60
N ASP A 92 9.96 -27.87 -20.54
CA ASP A 92 10.38 -28.12 -21.92
C ASP A 92 11.80 -28.68 -22.00
N LEU A 93 12.74 -28.12 -21.23
CA LEU A 93 14.12 -28.61 -21.18
C LEU A 93 14.20 -30.03 -20.61
N VAL A 94 13.46 -30.32 -19.55
CA VAL A 94 13.39 -31.66 -18.93
C VAL A 94 12.79 -32.67 -19.91
N GLY A 95 11.68 -32.33 -20.57
CA GLY A 95 11.06 -33.20 -21.58
C GLY A 95 12.02 -33.50 -22.75
N ARG A 96 12.74 -32.49 -23.25
CA ARG A 96 13.77 -32.70 -24.28
C ARG A 96 14.92 -33.59 -23.79
N LEU A 97 15.35 -33.43 -22.54
CA LEU A 97 16.42 -34.25 -21.97
C LEU A 97 15.99 -35.71 -21.84
N GLN A 98 14.75 -35.94 -21.40
CA GLN A 98 14.17 -37.27 -21.28
C GLN A 98 14.12 -38.02 -22.61
N THR A 99 13.73 -37.35 -23.71
CA THR A 99 13.71 -37.98 -25.06
C THR A 99 15.10 -38.38 -25.58
N LYS A 100 16.17 -37.74 -25.08
CA LYS A 100 17.55 -37.98 -25.51
C LYS A 100 18.28 -38.98 -24.63
N THR A 101 17.84 -39.17 -23.39
CA THR A 101 18.51 -40.04 -22.45
C THR A 101 18.17 -41.50 -22.73
N LYS A 102 19.18 -42.38 -22.60
CA LYS A 102 19.00 -43.84 -22.65
C LYS A 102 19.22 -44.49 -21.29
N ASP A 103 19.67 -43.70 -20.32
CA ASP A 103 19.89 -44.13 -18.96
C ASP A 103 18.57 -44.09 -18.17
N ALA A 104 18.25 -45.21 -17.53
CA ALA A 104 17.01 -45.37 -16.77
C ALA A 104 16.99 -44.50 -15.50
N GLU A 105 18.16 -44.29 -14.87
CA GLU A 105 18.25 -43.43 -13.69
C GLU A 105 18.03 -41.97 -14.07
N ALA A 106 18.70 -41.48 -15.12
CA ALA A 106 18.46 -40.15 -15.67
C ALA A 106 17.00 -39.93 -16.10
N ALA A 107 16.34 -40.94 -16.67
CA ALA A 107 14.93 -40.85 -17.05
C ALA A 107 14.01 -40.68 -15.82
N ALA A 108 14.25 -41.44 -14.74
CA ALA A 108 13.50 -41.31 -13.50
C ALA A 108 13.72 -39.94 -12.81
N LEU A 109 14.92 -39.38 -12.91
CA LEU A 109 15.19 -38.02 -12.43
C LEU A 109 14.42 -36.96 -13.23
N CYS A 110 14.28 -37.15 -14.55
CA CYS A 110 13.47 -36.26 -15.39
C CYS A 110 11.99 -36.30 -14.98
N ASP A 111 11.42 -37.49 -14.76
CA ASP A 111 10.03 -37.62 -14.30
C ASP A 111 9.80 -36.88 -12.99
N LYS A 112 10.73 -37.04 -12.03
CA LYS A 112 10.65 -36.36 -10.74
C LYS A 112 10.81 -34.84 -10.86
N ALA A 113 11.67 -34.36 -11.76
CA ALA A 113 11.81 -32.93 -12.03
C ALA A 113 10.54 -32.35 -12.65
N MET A 114 9.90 -33.08 -13.57
CA MET A 114 8.64 -32.68 -14.18
C MET A 114 7.50 -32.64 -13.16
N GLU A 115 7.40 -33.63 -12.27
CA GLU A 115 6.44 -33.64 -11.14
C GLU A 115 6.61 -32.40 -10.24
N LYS A 116 7.86 -32.06 -9.88
CA LYS A 116 8.14 -30.88 -9.05
C LYS A 116 7.83 -29.57 -9.77
N THR A 117 8.09 -29.50 -11.07
CA THR A 117 7.78 -28.33 -11.89
C THR A 117 6.28 -28.08 -11.95
N THR A 118 5.49 -29.11 -12.22
CA THR A 118 4.01 -29.04 -12.20
C THR A 118 3.50 -28.61 -10.83
N SER A 119 3.99 -29.23 -9.76
CA SER A 119 3.58 -28.87 -8.39
C SER A 119 3.89 -27.40 -8.04
N ALA A 120 5.02 -26.86 -8.52
CA ALA A 120 5.36 -25.46 -8.33
C ALA A 120 4.41 -24.52 -9.11
N MET A 121 4.06 -24.86 -10.37
CA MET A 121 3.10 -24.09 -11.16
C MET A 121 1.71 -24.06 -10.51
N GLU A 122 1.23 -25.19 -9.99
CA GLU A 122 -0.03 -25.28 -9.25
C GLU A 122 -0.01 -24.41 -7.98
N ALA A 123 1.09 -24.41 -7.24
CA ALA A 123 1.25 -23.58 -6.05
C ALA A 123 1.18 -22.07 -6.38
N CYS A 124 1.77 -21.65 -7.50
CA CYS A 124 1.71 -20.27 -7.99
C CYS A 124 0.30 -19.85 -8.43
N THR A 125 -0.58 -20.79 -8.79
CA THR A 125 -1.94 -20.50 -9.29
C THR A 125 -2.85 -19.86 -8.22
N PHE A 126 -2.54 -20.04 -6.92
CA PHE A 126 -3.29 -19.37 -5.83
C PHE A 126 -3.05 -17.86 -5.73
N GLN A 127 -2.10 -17.32 -6.49
CA GLN A 127 -1.73 -15.92 -6.38
C GLN A 127 -2.82 -14.95 -6.87
N ASP A 128 -3.62 -15.31 -7.87
CA ASP A 128 -4.70 -14.46 -8.38
C ASP A 128 -5.73 -14.12 -7.27
N ILE A 129 -6.13 -15.13 -6.47
CA ILE A 129 -7.02 -14.92 -5.32
C ILE A 129 -6.36 -14.03 -4.26
N THR A 130 -5.03 -14.15 -4.09
CA THR A 130 -4.27 -13.34 -3.13
C THR A 130 -4.21 -11.89 -3.59
N GLY A 131 -3.90 -11.61 -4.87
CA GLY A 131 -3.91 -10.27 -5.46
C GLY A 131 -5.28 -9.59 -5.36
N GLN A 132 -6.36 -10.34 -5.61
CA GLN A 132 -7.73 -9.83 -5.45
C GLN A 132 -8.08 -9.50 -3.98
N ARG A 133 -7.68 -10.36 -3.03
CA ARG A 133 -7.90 -10.12 -1.59
C ARG A 133 -7.12 -8.92 -1.11
N VAL A 134 -5.86 -8.80 -1.50
CA VAL A 134 -4.98 -7.66 -1.18
C VAL A 134 -5.60 -6.37 -1.73
N THR A 135 -6.01 -6.36 -3.00
CA THR A 135 -6.74 -5.21 -3.60
C THR A 135 -7.97 -4.79 -2.78
N LYS A 136 -8.78 -5.73 -2.31
CA LYS A 136 -9.96 -5.43 -1.47
C LYS A 136 -9.59 -4.83 -0.11
N ILE A 137 -8.55 -5.37 0.53
CA ILE A 137 -8.04 -4.84 1.80
C ILE A 137 -7.54 -3.41 1.62
N ILE A 138 -6.80 -3.15 0.53
CA ILE A 138 -6.26 -1.83 0.19
C ILE A 138 -7.38 -0.80 0.00
N ARG A 139 -8.41 -1.13 -0.79
CA ARG A 139 -9.57 -0.24 -1.01
C ARG A 139 -10.29 0.09 0.30
N SER A 140 -10.38 -0.88 1.22
CA SER A 140 -10.96 -0.65 2.54
C SER A 140 -10.11 0.29 3.39
N MET A 141 -8.78 0.17 3.34
CA MET A 141 -7.86 1.07 4.05
C MET A 141 -7.91 2.50 3.49
N GLN A 142 -7.99 2.66 2.17
CA GLN A 142 -8.19 3.98 1.52
C GLN A 142 -9.47 4.65 2.01
N PHE A 143 -10.58 3.89 2.08
CA PHE A 143 -11.83 4.41 2.61
C PHE A 143 -11.70 4.91 4.06
N VAL A 144 -11.03 4.16 4.93
CA VAL A 144 -10.76 4.58 6.31
C VAL A 144 -9.92 5.85 6.34
N GLU A 145 -8.85 5.89 5.56
CA GLU A 145 -7.95 7.03 5.44
C GLU A 145 -8.68 8.32 5.06
N GLU A 146 -9.51 8.29 4.00
CA GLU A 146 -10.28 9.46 3.58
C GLU A 146 -11.19 9.99 4.68
N ARG A 147 -11.79 9.09 5.49
CA ARG A 147 -12.67 9.50 6.60
C ARG A 147 -11.86 10.11 7.73
N VAL A 148 -10.70 9.55 8.06
CA VAL A 148 -9.81 10.11 9.08
C VAL A 148 -9.31 11.49 8.67
N VAL A 149 -8.90 11.66 7.41
CA VAL A 149 -8.46 12.97 6.89
C VAL A 149 -9.61 13.98 6.95
N ALA A 150 -10.82 13.61 6.49
CA ALA A 150 -11.98 14.49 6.57
C ALA A 150 -12.34 14.87 8.02
N MET A 151 -12.22 13.93 8.97
CA MET A 151 -12.43 14.22 10.38
C MET A 151 -11.38 15.21 10.92
N VAL A 152 -10.10 15.04 10.59
CA VAL A 152 -9.04 15.99 10.97
C VAL A 152 -9.31 17.39 10.42
N GLU A 153 -9.78 17.50 9.17
CA GLU A 153 -10.11 18.77 8.53
C GLU A 153 -11.28 19.48 9.24
N LEU A 154 -12.34 18.75 9.58
CA LEU A 154 -13.50 19.28 10.32
C LEU A 154 -13.14 19.77 11.72
N MET A 155 -12.11 19.19 12.35
CA MET A 155 -11.69 19.52 13.72
C MET A 155 -10.81 20.78 13.82
N GLY A 156 -10.36 21.33 12.69
CA GLY A 156 -9.46 22.48 12.61
C GLY A 156 -8.01 22.13 12.94
N ARG A 157 -7.08 22.47 12.03
CA ARG A 157 -5.64 22.14 12.15
C ARG A 157 -4.93 22.80 13.34
N ASP A 158 -5.51 23.83 13.96
CA ASP A 158 -4.80 24.76 14.86
C ASP A 158 -4.84 24.39 16.36
N SER A 159 -5.18 23.17 16.74
CA SER A 159 -5.54 22.90 18.15
C SER A 159 -4.91 21.70 18.84
N VAL A 160 -3.90 21.03 18.25
CA VAL A 160 -3.24 19.91 18.93
C VAL A 160 -1.76 19.86 18.61
N GLU A 161 -0.92 19.95 19.65
CA GLU A 161 0.47 19.50 19.61
C GLU A 161 0.46 18.01 19.28
N ARG A 162 1.03 17.64 18.11
CA ARG A 162 1.25 16.24 17.76
C ARG A 162 2.24 15.66 18.78
N GLU A 163 1.75 14.85 19.72
CA GLU A 163 2.67 14.07 20.55
C GLU A 163 3.42 13.08 19.65
N PRO A 164 4.74 12.90 19.87
CA PRO A 164 5.51 11.94 19.13
C PRO A 164 4.99 10.54 19.46
N LEU A 165 4.35 9.90 18.48
CA LEU A 165 4.05 8.47 18.55
C LEU A 165 5.34 7.71 18.93
N PRO A 166 5.27 6.67 19.80
CA PRO A 166 6.44 5.90 20.18
C PRO A 166 7.19 5.43 18.93
N ALA A 167 8.50 5.63 18.90
CA ALA A 167 9.33 5.24 17.78
C ALA A 167 9.23 3.72 17.62
N ALA A 168 8.56 3.25 16.57
CA ALA A 168 8.71 1.87 16.14
C ALA A 168 10.17 1.71 15.76
N LYS A 169 10.92 0.86 16.48
CA LYS A 169 12.26 0.44 16.09
C LYS A 169 12.15 -0.42 14.83
N LEU A 170 11.95 0.24 13.69
CA LEU A 170 12.10 -0.39 12.38
C LEU A 170 13.59 -0.62 12.20
N GLY A 171 14.00 -1.87 12.43
CA GLY A 171 15.34 -2.33 12.06
C GLY A 171 15.59 -1.96 10.60
N LYS A 172 16.74 -1.36 10.32
CA LYS A 172 17.25 -1.30 8.95
C LYS A 172 17.49 -2.75 8.55
N ASP A 173 16.53 -3.37 7.89
CA ASP A 173 16.69 -4.72 7.38
C ASP A 173 17.38 -4.62 6.02
N PRO A 174 18.68 -4.99 5.91
CA PRO A 174 19.42 -4.92 4.65
C PRO A 174 18.89 -5.89 3.57
N LEU A 175 17.89 -6.72 3.90
CA LEU A 175 17.31 -7.75 3.01
C LEU A 175 16.12 -7.24 2.16
N LEU A 176 15.66 -6.00 2.33
CA LEU A 176 14.53 -5.44 1.56
C LEU A 176 14.92 -4.89 0.18
N ASN A 177 15.98 -5.42 -0.44
CA ASN A 177 16.28 -5.08 -1.83
C ASN A 177 15.40 -5.94 -2.73
N GLY A 178 14.25 -5.39 -3.13
CA GLY A 178 13.41 -5.98 -4.16
C GLY A 178 14.14 -6.06 -5.53
N PRO A 179 13.50 -6.69 -6.53
CA PRO A 179 14.07 -6.79 -7.87
C PRO A 179 14.52 -5.41 -8.38
N GLN A 180 15.75 -5.35 -8.93
CA GLN A 180 16.31 -4.10 -9.44
C GLN A 180 15.49 -3.60 -10.65
N LEU A 181 15.33 -2.28 -10.71
CA LEU A 181 14.75 -1.59 -11.86
C LEU A 181 15.44 -1.97 -13.17
N PRO A 182 14.71 -2.10 -14.29
CA PRO A 182 15.31 -2.19 -15.62
C PRO A 182 16.23 -0.97 -15.84
N GLY A 183 17.53 -1.21 -16.05
CA GLY A 183 18.56 -0.17 -16.20
C GLY A 183 19.45 0.06 -14.97
N ASN A 184 19.08 -0.46 -13.80
CA ASN A 184 19.93 -0.52 -12.59
C ASN A 184 20.44 -1.94 -12.30
N ALA A 185 20.13 -2.90 -13.16
CA ALA A 185 20.69 -4.24 -13.12
C ALA A 185 22.21 -4.16 -13.34
N ILE A 186 23.00 -4.77 -12.45
CA ILE A 186 24.42 -4.98 -12.73
C ILE A 186 24.51 -5.77 -14.04
N SER A 187 25.27 -5.24 -15.00
CA SER A 187 25.44 -5.91 -16.29
C SER A 187 26.20 -7.22 -16.10
N GLN A 188 25.92 -8.24 -16.92
CA GLN A 188 26.64 -9.52 -16.86
C GLN A 188 28.16 -9.31 -17.00
N ASP A 189 28.57 -8.34 -17.84
CA ASP A 189 29.97 -7.94 -18.02
C ASP A 189 30.62 -7.40 -16.72
N ASP A 190 29.83 -6.83 -15.80
CA ASP A 190 30.33 -6.36 -14.50
C ASP A 190 30.37 -7.47 -13.45
N ILE A 191 29.51 -8.49 -13.58
CA ILE A 191 29.58 -9.72 -12.76
C ILE A 191 30.85 -10.49 -13.13
N ASP A 192 31.15 -10.61 -14.42
CA ASP A 192 32.31 -11.38 -14.89
C ASP A 192 33.65 -10.76 -14.45
N LYS A 193 33.72 -9.44 -14.26
CA LYS A 193 34.92 -8.74 -13.72
C LYS A 193 35.16 -9.00 -12.22
N LEU A 194 34.15 -9.44 -11.46
CA LEU A 194 34.29 -9.73 -10.02
C LEU A 194 34.87 -11.12 -9.75
N PHE A 195 34.87 -12.01 -10.74
CA PHE A 195 35.33 -13.39 -10.64
C PHE A 195 36.51 -13.71 -11.58
N ALA A 196 37.14 -12.68 -12.16
CA ALA A 196 38.33 -12.77 -13.02
C ALA A 196 39.61 -12.30 -12.30
#